data_AF-A0A948UVD6-F1
#
_entry.id   AF-A0A948UVD6-F1
#
_cell.length_a   1.000
_cell.length_b   1.000
_cell.length_c   1.000
_cell.angle_alpha   90.00
_cell.angle_beta   90.00
_cell.angle_gamma   90.00
#
_symmetry.space_group_name_H-M   'P 1'
#
loop_
_entity.id
_entity.type
_entity.pdbx_description
1 polymer ?
#
loop_
_entity_poly.entity_id
_entity_poly.type
_entity_poly.pdbx_seq_one_letter_code
_entity_poly.pdbx_strand_id
1 'polypeptide(L)'
;MSGDGGGVRDSYRGFARWLADAPEGLLQARSRQAELFFRRMGITFAVYGDAESSERLIPFDVVPRIIGAAEWAGLEAGLVQRVRAINLFLADVYGPQECLKAGIVPAELILTNPHYVPEMQGRRPPRGVWVHIAGVDLVRTGEDGFYVLEDNCRTPSGVSYMLENREMMMRLFPDLFADYPVRPVETYADMLLASLRASAPEAAGPDPTIVVLTPGPFNSAYYEHSFLADKLGVELVEGRDLFVDDGKVFMRTTQGPQQVDVIYRRIDDDYLDPLTFRPDSTLGVPGLMTAYQAGTVSLANAVGTGVADDKAVYTYMPEIIRFFTGEEPILKNVPTWRCREP
;
A
#
# COMPACT_ATOMS: atom_id res chain seq x y z
N MET A 1 24.04 -9.71 7.63
CA MET A 1 24.36 -10.16 9.00
C MET A 1 25.78 -9.72 9.37
N SER A 2 26.78 -10.09 8.57
CA SER A 2 28.13 -9.53 8.65
C SER A 2 28.13 -8.06 8.22
N GLY A 3 28.93 -7.23 8.89
CA GLY A 3 29.22 -5.84 8.52
C GLY A 3 30.48 -5.74 7.66
N ASP A 4 30.82 -4.52 7.23
CA ASP A 4 31.89 -4.27 6.24
C ASP A 4 33.29 -4.65 6.76
N GLY A 5 33.46 -4.78 8.08
CA GLY A 5 34.69 -5.25 8.74
C GLY A 5 34.73 -6.75 9.05
N GLY A 6 33.80 -7.56 8.53
CA GLY A 6 33.73 -9.02 8.75
C GLY A 6 33.15 -9.45 10.11
N GLY A 7 32.93 -8.50 11.03
CA GLY A 7 32.22 -8.75 12.30
C GLY A 7 30.70 -8.82 12.15
N VAL A 8 30.01 -9.42 13.12
CA VAL A 8 28.54 -9.42 13.17
C VAL A 8 28.03 -8.03 13.56
N ARG A 9 27.08 -7.49 12.80
CA ARG A 9 26.43 -6.21 13.10
C ARG A 9 25.68 -6.26 14.43
N ASP A 10 25.65 -5.15 15.16
CA ASP A 10 25.09 -5.09 16.52
C ASP A 10 23.64 -5.60 16.61
N SER A 11 22.79 -5.24 15.64
CA SER A 11 21.40 -5.73 15.57
C SER A 11 21.28 -7.24 15.42
N TYR A 12 22.29 -7.90 14.86
CA TYR A 12 22.34 -9.35 14.66
C TYR A 12 23.11 -10.12 15.74
N ARG A 13 23.73 -9.47 16.74
CA ARG A 13 24.55 -10.17 17.75
C ARG A 13 23.76 -11.19 18.57
N GLY A 14 22.53 -10.86 18.98
CA GLY A 14 21.65 -11.79 19.68
C GLY A 14 21.34 -13.01 18.82
N PHE A 15 20.94 -12.77 17.58
CA PHE A 15 20.60 -13.80 16.60
C PHE A 15 21.80 -14.68 16.26
N ALA A 16 23.00 -14.10 16.15
CA ALA A 16 24.23 -14.86 15.91
C ALA A 16 24.56 -15.81 17.05
N ARG A 17 24.39 -15.38 18.30
CA ARG A 17 24.56 -16.24 19.49
C ARG A 17 23.52 -17.35 19.51
N TRP A 18 22.24 -16.98 19.34
CA TRP A 18 21.15 -17.96 19.26
C TRP A 18 21.38 -19.00 18.16
N LEU A 19 21.86 -18.56 16.98
CA LEU A 19 22.14 -19.45 15.85
C LEU A 19 23.33 -20.38 16.13
N ALA A 20 24.34 -19.93 16.88
CA ALA A 20 25.48 -20.75 17.27
C ALA A 20 25.09 -21.84 18.30
N ASP A 21 24.12 -21.54 19.16
CA ASP A 21 23.59 -22.48 20.17
C ASP A 21 22.48 -23.40 19.62
N ALA A 22 21.94 -23.07 18.44
CA ALA A 22 20.85 -23.83 17.82
C ALA A 22 21.31 -25.24 17.40
N PRO A 23 20.50 -26.29 17.66
CA PRO A 23 20.78 -27.64 17.18
C PRO A 23 20.95 -27.71 15.66
N GLU A 24 21.83 -28.59 15.21
CA GLU A 24 22.02 -28.88 13.79
C GLU A 24 20.69 -29.33 13.16
N GLY A 25 20.36 -28.79 11.98
CA GLY A 25 19.12 -29.12 11.28
C GLY A 25 17.88 -28.35 11.74
N LEU A 26 17.94 -27.55 12.83
CA LEU A 26 16.78 -26.81 13.36
C LEU A 26 16.18 -25.88 12.30
N LEU A 27 17.00 -25.06 11.63
CA LEU A 27 16.50 -24.11 10.63
C LEU A 27 15.82 -24.82 9.46
N GLN A 28 16.40 -25.91 8.96
CA GLN A 28 15.79 -26.70 7.88
C GLN A 28 14.46 -27.32 8.33
N ALA A 29 14.39 -27.80 9.57
CA ALA A 29 13.15 -28.33 10.14
C ALA A 29 12.06 -27.24 10.26
N ARG A 30 12.43 -26.05 10.74
CA ARG A 30 11.51 -24.90 10.86
C ARG A 30 11.07 -24.35 9.51
N SER A 31 11.96 -24.30 8.52
CA SER A 31 11.62 -23.91 7.14
C SER A 31 10.59 -24.87 6.53
N ARG A 32 10.78 -26.19 6.66
CA ARG A 32 9.76 -27.18 6.24
C ARG A 32 8.43 -27.02 7.00
N GLN A 33 8.48 -26.71 8.29
CA GLN A 33 7.28 -26.47 9.09
C GLN A 33 6.53 -25.21 8.62
N ALA A 34 7.26 -24.13 8.29
CA ALA A 34 6.69 -22.91 7.74
C ALA A 34 6.00 -23.18 6.40
N GLU A 35 6.67 -23.89 5.49
CA GLU A 35 6.11 -24.25 4.18
C GLU A 35 4.80 -25.04 4.31
N LEU A 36 4.75 -26.03 5.20
CA LEU A 36 3.53 -26.80 5.47
C LEU A 36 2.39 -25.93 6.02
N PHE A 37 2.70 -24.92 6.83
CA PHE A 37 1.68 -24.01 7.35
C PHE A 37 1.15 -23.07 6.26
N PHE A 38 2.03 -22.45 5.46
CA PHE A 38 1.61 -21.59 4.36
C PHE A 38 0.74 -22.35 3.36
N ARG A 39 1.05 -23.62 3.06
CA ARG A 39 0.18 -24.51 2.26
C ARG A 39 -1.21 -24.70 2.87
N ARG A 40 -1.30 -24.90 4.19
CA ARG A 40 -2.58 -25.12 4.87
C ARG A 40 -3.44 -23.86 4.96
N MET A 41 -2.80 -22.70 5.09
CA MET A 41 -3.48 -21.41 5.17
C MET A 41 -3.90 -20.86 3.81
N GLY A 42 -3.47 -21.49 2.72
CA GLY A 42 -3.74 -20.98 1.36
C GLY A 42 -3.04 -19.65 1.08
N ILE A 43 -1.90 -19.39 1.75
CA ILE A 43 -1.08 -18.20 1.47
C ILE A 43 -0.30 -18.49 0.19
N THR A 44 -0.97 -18.30 -0.94
CA THR A 44 -0.45 -18.56 -2.27
C THR A 44 -0.40 -17.27 -3.08
N PHE A 45 0.43 -17.26 -4.13
CA PHE A 45 0.49 -16.18 -5.09
C PHE A 45 0.30 -16.76 -6.50
N ALA A 46 -0.56 -16.12 -7.29
CA ALA A 46 -0.73 -16.45 -8.70
C ALA A 46 0.29 -15.67 -9.54
N VAL A 47 1.22 -16.38 -10.19
CA VAL A 47 2.16 -15.78 -11.13
C VAL A 47 1.45 -15.58 -12.47
N TYR A 48 1.37 -14.34 -12.95
CA TYR A 48 0.79 -14.05 -14.27
C TYR A 48 1.71 -14.60 -15.38
N GLY A 49 1.17 -15.44 -16.27
CA GLY A 49 1.85 -15.85 -17.51
C GLY A 49 2.05 -17.36 -17.74
N ASP A 50 1.83 -18.22 -16.74
CA ASP A 50 1.83 -19.67 -16.94
C ASP A 50 0.39 -20.16 -17.21
N ALA A 51 0.19 -20.89 -18.32
CA ALA A 51 -1.09 -21.50 -18.70
C ALA A 51 -1.58 -22.59 -17.72
N GLU A 52 -0.73 -22.96 -16.76
CA GLU A 52 -1.10 -23.69 -15.56
C GLU A 52 -1.08 -22.72 -14.38
N SER A 53 -2.26 -22.26 -13.95
CA SER A 53 -2.47 -21.51 -12.71
C SER A 53 -2.20 -22.38 -11.48
N SER A 54 -0.98 -22.91 -11.36
CA SER A 54 -0.50 -23.55 -10.15
C SER A 54 -0.24 -22.44 -9.14
N GLU A 55 -1.11 -22.34 -8.13
CA GLU A 55 -0.86 -21.58 -6.93
C GLU A 55 0.53 -21.94 -6.38
N ARG A 56 1.48 -20.99 -6.40
CA ARG A 56 2.81 -21.19 -5.82
C ARG A 56 2.87 -20.51 -4.47
N LEU A 57 3.50 -21.18 -3.51
CA LEU A 57 3.84 -20.56 -2.24
C LEU A 57 4.94 -19.53 -2.49
N ILE A 58 4.83 -18.38 -1.83
CA ILE A 58 5.96 -17.47 -1.74
C ILE A 58 7.05 -18.16 -0.89
N PRO A 59 8.30 -18.27 -1.40
CA PRO A 59 9.40 -18.80 -0.61
C PRO A 59 9.56 -18.01 0.69
N PHE A 60 9.65 -18.73 1.81
CA PHE A 60 9.80 -18.14 3.13
C PHE A 60 11.18 -18.48 3.71
N ASP A 61 11.96 -17.45 4.04
CA ASP A 61 13.22 -17.58 4.75
C ASP A 61 13.00 -17.32 6.25
N VAL A 62 13.50 -18.23 7.08
CA VAL A 62 13.37 -18.16 8.55
C VAL A 62 14.37 -17.21 9.20
N VAL A 63 15.37 -16.72 8.46
CA VAL A 63 16.35 -15.74 8.93
C VAL A 63 15.74 -14.34 8.82
N PRO A 64 15.45 -13.66 9.95
CA PRO A 64 14.75 -12.39 9.90
C PRO A 64 15.64 -11.26 9.34
N ARG A 65 15.01 -10.29 8.69
CA ARG A 65 15.61 -8.99 8.39
C ARG A 65 15.47 -8.08 9.61
N ILE A 66 16.54 -7.95 10.40
CA ILE A 66 16.54 -7.13 11.62
C ILE A 66 16.95 -5.69 11.27
N ILE A 67 16.11 -4.72 11.66
CA ILE A 67 16.35 -3.28 11.54
C ILE A 67 16.40 -2.70 12.96
N GLY A 68 17.49 -2.00 13.30
CA GLY A 68 17.66 -1.39 14.62
C GLY A 68 16.73 -0.19 14.83
N ALA A 69 16.44 0.15 16.09
CA ALA A 69 15.50 1.23 16.42
C ALA A 69 15.92 2.60 15.86
N ALA A 70 17.22 2.92 15.88
CA ALA A 70 17.74 4.18 15.32
C ALA A 70 17.63 4.20 13.78
N GLU A 71 17.93 3.08 13.12
CA GLU A 71 17.76 2.94 11.66
C GLU A 71 16.27 3.11 11.29
N TRP A 72 15.37 2.47 12.04
CA TRP A 72 13.93 2.60 11.82
C TRP A 72 13.41 4.01 12.05
N ALA A 73 13.87 4.71 13.09
CA ALA A 73 13.44 6.09 13.37
C ALA A 73 13.76 7.04 12.20
N GLY A 74 14.95 6.90 11.59
CA GLY A 74 15.32 7.67 10.39
C GLY A 74 14.47 7.29 9.17
N LEU A 75 14.23 5.99 8.96
CA LEU A 75 13.35 5.50 7.89
C LEU A 75 11.92 6.04 8.04
N GLU A 76 11.34 5.91 9.22
CA GLU A 76 9.98 6.34 9.54
C GLU A 76 9.79 7.84 9.27
N ALA A 77 10.71 8.68 9.77
CA ALA A 77 10.67 10.12 9.53
C ALA A 77 10.70 10.45 8.03
N GLY A 78 11.56 9.78 7.27
CA GLY A 78 11.66 10.01 5.82
C GLY A 78 10.49 9.47 5.02
N LEU A 79 9.91 8.33 5.41
CA LEU A 79 8.69 7.79 4.82
C LEU A 79 7.50 8.74 5.04
N VAL A 80 7.34 9.25 6.26
CA VAL A 80 6.29 10.24 6.59
C VAL A 80 6.46 11.52 5.77
N GLN A 81 7.69 12.06 5.68
CA GLN A 81 7.98 13.25 4.86
C GLN A 81 7.60 13.01 3.40
N ARG A 82 8.03 11.88 2.83
CA ARG A 82 7.78 11.55 1.42
C ARG A 82 6.30 11.39 1.10
N VAL A 83 5.56 10.62 1.91
CA VAL A 83 4.12 10.40 1.70
C VAL A 83 3.31 11.68 1.90
N ARG A 84 3.74 12.57 2.81
CA ARG A 84 3.16 13.91 2.96
C ARG A 84 3.38 14.75 1.70
N ALA A 85 4.60 14.77 1.15
CA ALA A 85 4.90 15.48 -0.08
C ALA A 85 4.11 14.94 -1.28
N ILE A 86 3.94 13.62 -1.39
CA ILE A 86 3.10 12.97 -2.41
C ILE A 86 1.64 13.44 -2.32
N ASN A 87 1.05 13.47 -1.13
CA ASN A 87 -0.32 13.95 -0.95
C ASN A 87 -0.47 15.45 -1.32
N LEU A 88 0.51 16.28 -0.95
CA LEU A 88 0.53 17.71 -1.33
C LEU A 88 0.69 17.90 -2.84
N PHE A 89 1.55 17.10 -3.47
CA PHE A 89 1.74 17.09 -4.91
C PHE A 89 0.46 16.72 -5.66
N LEU A 90 -0.24 15.67 -5.25
CA LEU A 90 -1.50 15.27 -5.87
C LEU A 90 -2.59 16.34 -5.69
N ALA A 91 -2.67 16.96 -4.51
CA ALA A 91 -3.58 18.08 -4.26
C ALA A 91 -3.27 19.30 -5.13
N ASP A 92 -2.00 19.52 -5.48
CA ASP A 92 -1.58 20.59 -6.38
C ASP A 92 -1.86 20.25 -7.85
N VAL A 93 -1.48 19.05 -8.30
CA VAL A 93 -1.67 18.56 -9.68
C VAL A 93 -3.13 18.64 -10.13
N TYR A 94 -4.05 18.21 -9.28
CA TYR A 94 -5.49 18.29 -9.55
C TYR A 94 -6.12 19.61 -9.10
N GLY A 95 -5.33 20.52 -8.53
CA GLY A 95 -5.78 21.80 -8.01
C GLY A 95 -5.11 22.96 -8.74
N PRO A 96 -4.36 23.84 -8.05
CA PRO A 96 -3.79 25.04 -8.63
C PRO A 96 -2.58 24.80 -9.54
N GLN A 97 -1.93 23.64 -9.52
CA GLN A 97 -0.78 23.29 -10.36
C GLN A 97 0.43 24.24 -10.21
N GLU A 98 0.68 24.73 -8.98
CA GLU A 98 1.78 25.64 -8.67
C GLU A 98 3.15 25.00 -8.93
N CYS A 99 3.31 23.70 -8.65
CA CYS A 99 4.54 22.95 -8.93
C CYS A 99 4.84 22.90 -10.44
N LEU A 100 3.81 22.79 -11.27
CA LEU A 100 3.94 22.79 -12.73
C LEU A 100 4.24 24.19 -13.27
N LYS A 101 3.52 25.22 -12.77
CA LYS A 101 3.74 26.62 -13.14
C LYS A 101 5.13 27.13 -12.76
N ALA A 102 5.66 26.66 -11.63
CA ALA A 102 7.00 26.96 -11.17
C ALA A 102 8.10 26.19 -11.95
N GLY A 103 7.72 25.27 -12.84
CA GLY A 103 8.65 24.47 -13.64
C GLY A 103 9.42 23.40 -12.85
N ILE A 104 8.97 23.08 -11.62
CA ILE A 104 9.59 22.03 -10.79
C ILE A 104 9.39 20.66 -11.42
N VAL A 105 8.17 20.39 -11.89
CA VAL A 105 7.84 19.21 -12.70
C VAL A 105 7.29 19.70 -14.04
N PRO A 106 7.80 19.19 -15.19
CA PRO A 106 7.28 19.60 -16.50
C PRO A 106 5.79 19.29 -16.65
N ALA A 107 4.99 20.29 -17.03
CA ALA A 107 3.54 20.13 -17.16
C ALA A 107 3.15 19.01 -18.14
N GLU A 108 3.85 18.89 -19.27
CA GLU A 108 3.64 17.82 -20.25
C GLU A 108 3.77 16.43 -19.63
N LEU A 109 4.76 16.22 -18.74
CA LEU A 109 4.96 14.93 -18.08
C LEU A 109 3.73 14.47 -17.29
N ILE A 110 3.01 15.43 -16.70
CA ILE A 110 1.85 15.18 -15.86
C ILE A 110 0.57 15.13 -16.69
N LEU A 111 0.33 16.15 -17.51
CA LEU A 111 -0.95 16.31 -18.21
C LEU A 111 -1.13 15.33 -19.38
N THR A 112 -0.05 14.72 -19.88
CA THR A 112 -0.13 13.63 -20.86
C THR A 112 0.12 12.25 -20.24
N ASN A 113 0.23 12.16 -18.91
CA ASN A 113 0.42 10.87 -18.23
C ASN A 113 -0.85 10.02 -18.36
N PRO A 114 -0.76 8.73 -18.73
CA PRO A 114 -1.93 7.85 -18.82
C PRO A 114 -2.67 7.67 -17.47
N HIS A 115 -2.01 7.96 -16.35
CA HIS A 115 -2.58 7.88 -15.01
C HIS A 115 -3.06 9.22 -14.45
N TYR A 116 -2.93 10.30 -15.22
CA TYR A 116 -3.60 11.56 -14.91
C TYR A 116 -5.09 11.44 -15.26
N VAL A 117 -5.95 11.78 -14.31
CA VAL A 117 -7.42 11.65 -14.45
C VAL A 117 -8.04 13.04 -14.57
N PRO A 118 -8.36 13.54 -15.78
CA PRO A 118 -8.90 14.89 -15.99
C PRO A 118 -10.18 15.17 -15.20
N GLU A 119 -10.99 14.15 -14.93
CA GLU A 119 -12.22 14.22 -14.15
C GLU A 119 -11.99 14.69 -12.71
N MET A 120 -10.77 14.54 -12.20
CA MET A 120 -10.36 14.98 -10.87
C MET A 120 -9.88 16.44 -10.83
N GLN A 121 -9.69 17.11 -11.97
CA GLN A 121 -9.25 18.50 -12.00
C GLN A 121 -10.26 19.44 -11.33
N GLY A 122 -9.77 20.29 -10.43
CA GLY A 122 -10.58 21.20 -9.61
C GLY A 122 -11.37 20.50 -8.50
N ARG A 123 -11.21 19.19 -8.33
CA ARG A 123 -11.91 18.40 -7.30
C ARG A 123 -10.96 17.99 -6.19
N ARG A 124 -11.52 17.66 -5.03
CA ARG A 124 -10.77 17.16 -3.88
C ARG A 124 -11.44 15.91 -3.32
N PRO A 125 -10.68 14.87 -2.95
CA PRO A 125 -11.22 13.76 -2.18
C PRO A 125 -11.84 14.29 -0.87
N PRO A 126 -12.83 13.60 -0.30
CA PRO A 126 -13.27 13.84 1.06
C PRO A 126 -12.06 13.91 2.02
N ARG A 127 -12.09 14.86 2.96
CA ARG A 127 -10.98 15.16 3.90
C ARG A 127 -9.65 15.58 3.26
N GLY A 128 -9.56 15.67 1.93
CA GLY A 128 -8.36 16.11 1.21
C GLY A 128 -7.20 15.11 1.22
N VAL A 129 -7.45 13.84 1.56
CA VAL A 129 -6.42 12.78 1.56
C VAL A 129 -6.48 12.03 0.23
N TRP A 130 -5.36 11.99 -0.49
CA TRP A 130 -5.26 11.30 -1.77
C TRP A 130 -4.74 9.88 -1.58
N VAL A 131 -3.58 9.75 -0.95
CA VAL A 131 -2.92 8.47 -0.69
C VAL A 131 -3.09 8.15 0.78
N HIS A 132 -4.03 7.26 1.08
CA HIS A 132 -4.33 6.76 2.42
C HIS A 132 -3.31 5.69 2.84
N ILE A 133 -2.89 4.88 1.86
CA ILE A 133 -1.89 3.82 2.03
C ILE A 133 -0.87 3.98 0.91
N ALA A 134 0.40 4.07 1.28
CA ALA A 134 1.52 4.11 0.33
C ALA A 134 2.45 2.93 0.59
N GLY A 135 2.81 2.20 -0.47
CA GLY A 135 3.95 1.27 -0.44
C GLY A 135 5.20 2.01 -0.91
N VAL A 136 6.31 1.91 -0.19
CA VAL A 136 7.58 2.54 -0.59
C VAL A 136 8.67 1.48 -0.61
N ASP A 137 9.19 1.20 -1.80
CA ASP A 137 10.19 0.16 -2.01
C ASP A 137 11.57 0.69 -1.66
N LEU A 138 12.21 0.06 -0.68
CA LEU A 138 13.50 0.48 -0.15
C LEU A 138 14.59 -0.55 -0.41
N VAL A 139 15.74 -0.09 -0.89
CA VAL A 139 16.98 -0.88 -0.93
C VAL A 139 18.01 -0.32 0.01
N ARG A 140 18.84 -1.22 0.54
CA ARG A 140 19.98 -0.86 1.38
C ARG A 140 21.26 -1.06 0.58
N THR A 141 22.06 0.00 0.42
CA THR A 141 23.31 -0.03 -0.35
C THR A 141 24.56 -0.07 0.52
N GLY A 142 24.44 0.17 1.84
CA GLY A 142 25.55 0.12 2.80
C GLY A 142 25.09 0.26 4.24
N GLU A 143 26.02 0.53 5.17
CA GLU A 143 25.69 0.70 6.59
C GLU A 143 24.76 1.89 6.85
N ASP A 144 24.93 3.02 6.15
CA ASP A 144 24.18 4.26 6.42
C ASP A 144 23.13 4.63 5.35
N GLY A 145 22.93 3.79 4.34
CA GLY A 145 22.17 4.16 3.15
C GLY A 145 20.95 3.29 2.88
N PHE A 146 19.75 3.85 3.09
CA PHE A 146 18.53 3.39 2.44
C PHE A 146 18.19 4.32 1.27
N TYR A 147 17.75 3.71 0.18
CA TYR A 147 17.34 4.41 -1.03
C TYR A 147 15.94 3.94 -1.42
N VAL A 148 15.09 4.89 -1.82
CA VAL A 148 13.81 4.59 -2.43
C VAL A 148 14.05 4.15 -3.86
N LEU A 149 13.43 3.05 -4.27
CA LEU A 149 13.37 2.58 -5.65
C LEU A 149 12.08 3.02 -6.35
N GLU A 150 10.97 2.96 -5.62
CA GLU A 150 9.64 3.13 -6.17
C GLU A 150 8.66 3.53 -5.06
N ASP A 151 7.66 4.30 -5.45
CA ASP A 151 6.48 4.61 -4.67
C ASP A 151 5.30 3.84 -5.25
N ASN A 152 4.36 3.40 -4.43
CA ASN A 152 3.16 2.68 -4.84
C ASN A 152 1.96 3.38 -4.22
N CYS A 153 1.29 4.22 -5.01
CA CYS A 153 0.24 5.14 -4.55
C CYS A 153 -1.16 4.75 -5.03
N ARG A 154 -1.28 3.71 -5.87
CA ARG A 154 -2.55 3.16 -6.36
C ARG A 154 -3.17 2.22 -5.34
N THR A 155 -2.94 0.92 -5.49
CA THR A 155 -3.55 -0.18 -4.72
C THR A 155 -2.46 -1.07 -4.10
N PRO A 156 -1.54 -0.51 -3.28
CA PRO A 156 -0.38 -1.26 -2.77
C PRO A 156 -0.81 -2.53 -2.01
N SER A 157 -0.02 -3.59 -2.17
CA SER A 157 -0.22 -4.90 -1.56
C SER A 157 1.02 -5.33 -0.77
N GLY A 158 0.91 -6.42 -0.01
CA GLY A 158 2.03 -7.03 0.72
C GLY A 158 1.82 -7.18 2.23
N VAL A 159 0.79 -6.53 2.77
CA VAL A 159 0.55 -6.44 4.21
C VAL A 159 0.13 -7.78 4.80
N SER A 160 -0.67 -8.57 4.09
CA SER A 160 -1.06 -9.90 4.58
C SER A 160 0.19 -10.76 4.81
N TYR A 161 1.14 -10.75 3.87
CA TYR A 161 2.41 -11.45 4.02
C TYR A 161 3.24 -10.92 5.19
N MET A 162 3.29 -9.60 5.42
CA MET A 162 3.99 -9.02 6.57
C MET A 162 3.43 -9.58 7.90
N LEU A 163 2.10 -9.60 8.05
CA LEU A 163 1.43 -10.07 9.26
C LEU A 163 1.63 -11.58 9.46
N GLU A 164 1.41 -12.36 8.41
CA GLU A 164 1.56 -13.81 8.43
C GLU A 164 3.02 -14.24 8.70
N ASN A 165 3.99 -13.54 8.10
CA ASN A 165 5.40 -13.78 8.37
C ASN A 165 5.75 -13.54 9.84
N ARG A 166 5.17 -12.50 10.48
CA ARG A 166 5.40 -12.25 11.90
C ARG A 166 4.81 -13.37 12.77
N GLU A 167 3.55 -13.72 12.52
CA GLU A 167 2.86 -14.77 13.28
C GLU A 167 3.60 -16.11 13.16
N MET A 168 4.03 -16.46 11.94
CA MET A 168 4.85 -17.63 11.67
C MET A 168 6.15 -17.63 12.47
N MET A 169 6.90 -16.53 12.41
CA MET A 169 8.17 -16.41 13.11
C MET A 169 8.01 -16.52 14.64
N MET A 170 6.98 -15.89 15.23
CA MET A 170 6.70 -15.98 16.66
C MET A 170 6.35 -17.41 17.09
N ARG A 171 5.62 -18.16 16.24
CA ARG A 171 5.26 -19.55 16.51
C ARG A 171 6.45 -20.51 16.40
N LEU A 172 7.33 -20.29 15.43
CA LEU A 172 8.47 -21.19 15.16
C LEU A 172 9.67 -20.93 16.08
N PHE A 173 9.86 -19.68 16.51
CA PHE A 173 11.03 -19.24 17.26
C PHE A 173 10.66 -18.43 18.52
N PRO A 174 9.79 -18.93 19.42
CA PRO A 174 9.34 -18.15 20.58
C PRO A 174 10.51 -17.69 21.47
N ASP A 175 11.54 -18.52 21.64
CA ASP A 175 12.73 -18.18 22.44
C ASP A 175 13.52 -17.02 21.83
N LEU A 176 13.61 -16.94 20.50
CA LEU A 176 14.27 -15.83 19.81
C LEU A 176 13.53 -14.50 20.02
N PHE A 177 12.19 -14.54 20.08
CA PHE A 177 11.38 -13.36 20.39
C PHE A 177 11.42 -12.98 21.88
N ALA A 178 11.78 -13.89 22.77
CA ALA A 178 12.05 -13.55 24.18
C ALA A 178 13.35 -12.75 24.33
N ASP A 179 14.35 -13.04 23.48
CA ASP A 179 15.66 -12.37 23.51
C ASP A 179 15.70 -11.03 22.77
N TYR A 180 14.70 -10.77 21.90
CA TYR A 180 14.61 -9.55 21.10
C TYR A 180 13.35 -8.75 21.42
N PRO A 181 13.46 -7.45 21.75
CA PRO A 181 12.30 -6.59 21.94
C PRO A 181 11.70 -6.16 20.58
N VAL A 182 11.16 -7.13 19.83
CA VAL A 182 10.56 -6.89 18.51
C VAL A 182 9.26 -6.09 18.68
N ARG A 183 9.12 -4.97 17.96
CA ARG A 183 7.88 -4.19 17.95
C ARG A 183 6.74 -4.97 17.27
N PRO A 184 5.51 -4.95 17.81
CA PRO A 184 4.36 -5.61 17.20
C PRO A 184 4.01 -4.99 15.85
N VAL A 185 3.40 -5.79 14.97
CA VAL A 185 2.86 -5.33 13.66
C VAL A 185 1.36 -5.63 13.50
N GLU A 186 0.80 -6.46 14.39
CA GLU A 186 -0.60 -6.86 14.41
C GLU A 186 -1.58 -5.69 14.57
N THR A 187 -1.11 -4.55 15.10
CA THR A 187 -1.91 -3.32 15.22
C THR A 187 -2.18 -2.63 13.88
N TYR A 188 -1.60 -3.11 12.77
CA TYR A 188 -1.80 -2.54 11.44
C TYR A 188 -3.29 -2.48 11.06
N ALA A 189 -4.05 -3.55 11.31
CA ALA A 189 -5.47 -3.60 10.93
C ALA A 189 -6.28 -2.51 11.65
N ASP A 190 -6.04 -2.31 12.95
CA ASP A 190 -6.68 -1.26 13.74
C ASP A 190 -6.33 0.14 13.22
N MET A 191 -5.05 0.36 12.88
CA MET A 191 -4.57 1.64 12.32
C MET A 191 -5.17 1.92 10.94
N LEU A 192 -5.30 0.89 10.10
CA LEU A 192 -5.94 1.00 8.79
C LEU A 192 -7.43 1.32 8.95
N LEU A 193 -8.15 0.59 9.80
CA LEU A 193 -9.57 0.85 10.07
C LEU A 193 -9.79 2.26 10.60
N ALA A 194 -8.96 2.72 11.53
CA ALA A 194 -9.01 4.08 12.06
C ALA A 194 -8.76 5.13 10.95
N SER A 195 -7.81 4.88 10.05
CA SER A 195 -7.51 5.76 8.91
C SER A 195 -8.67 5.83 7.91
N LEU A 196 -9.31 4.70 7.61
CA LEU A 196 -10.50 4.63 6.75
C LEU A 196 -11.71 5.32 7.40
N ARG A 197 -11.94 5.13 8.71
CA ARG A 197 -12.97 5.87 9.45
C ARG A 197 -12.73 7.38 9.42
N ALA A 198 -11.47 7.81 9.57
CA ALA A 198 -11.10 9.21 9.54
C ALA A 198 -11.28 9.87 8.16
N SER A 199 -11.23 9.08 7.08
CA SER A 199 -11.46 9.60 5.72
C SER A 199 -12.94 9.74 5.35
N ALA A 200 -13.86 9.22 6.17
CA ALA A 200 -15.29 9.27 5.90
C ALA A 200 -15.82 10.70 5.66
N PRO A 201 -16.82 10.86 4.77
CA PRO A 201 -17.52 12.13 4.59
C PRO A 201 -18.11 12.62 5.91
N GLU A 202 -18.14 13.94 6.12
CA GLU A 202 -18.65 14.52 7.37
C GLU A 202 -20.10 14.12 7.67
N ALA A 203 -20.91 13.95 6.63
CA ALA A 203 -22.31 13.54 6.74
C ALA A 203 -22.52 12.09 7.20
N ALA A 204 -21.48 11.24 7.18
CA ALA A 204 -21.57 9.84 7.62
C ALA A 204 -21.73 9.69 9.15
N GLY A 205 -21.39 10.74 9.92
CA GLY A 205 -21.48 10.69 11.37
C GLY A 205 -20.37 9.83 12.03
N PRO A 206 -20.58 9.36 13.27
CA PRO A 206 -19.53 8.74 14.08
C PRO A 206 -19.24 7.27 13.75
N ASP A 207 -20.14 6.58 13.05
CA ASP A 207 -20.00 5.15 12.73
C ASP A 207 -20.22 4.91 11.22
N PRO A 208 -19.24 5.29 10.38
CA PRO A 208 -19.37 5.17 8.92
C PRO A 208 -19.35 3.70 8.49
N THR A 209 -20.18 3.36 7.50
CA THR A 209 -20.12 2.04 6.86
C THR A 209 -18.93 1.97 5.91
N ILE A 210 -18.04 1.01 6.14
CA ILE A 210 -16.81 0.78 5.38
C ILE A 210 -16.91 -0.57 4.69
N VAL A 211 -16.46 -0.66 3.44
CA VAL A 211 -16.38 -1.92 2.68
C VAL A 211 -15.03 -2.03 1.95
N VAL A 212 -14.59 -3.26 1.65
CA VAL A 212 -13.46 -3.55 0.76
C VAL A 212 -13.99 -3.94 -0.61
N LEU A 213 -13.75 -3.11 -1.63
CA LEU A 213 -14.15 -3.39 -3.01
C LEU A 213 -13.06 -4.20 -3.72
N THR A 214 -13.40 -5.42 -4.16
CA THR A 214 -12.49 -6.36 -4.80
C THR A 214 -12.90 -6.66 -6.25
N PRO A 215 -11.96 -6.91 -7.17
CA PRO A 215 -12.26 -7.40 -8.52
C PRO A 215 -12.70 -8.87 -8.55
N GLY A 216 -12.69 -9.56 -7.41
CA GLY A 216 -13.13 -10.95 -7.28
C GLY A 216 -12.00 -11.99 -7.29
N PRO A 217 -12.34 -13.29 -7.23
CA PRO A 217 -11.42 -14.39 -6.92
C PRO A 217 -10.37 -14.68 -7.99
N PHE A 218 -10.54 -14.17 -9.21
CA PHE A 218 -9.57 -14.36 -10.30
C PHE A 218 -8.40 -13.37 -10.26
N ASN A 219 -8.38 -12.44 -9.30
CA ASN A 219 -7.26 -11.54 -9.07
C ASN A 219 -6.20 -12.18 -8.16
N SER A 220 -4.92 -12.02 -8.51
CA SER A 220 -3.80 -12.63 -7.78
C SER A 220 -3.67 -12.17 -6.32
N ALA A 221 -4.19 -10.99 -5.98
CA ALA A 221 -4.18 -10.44 -4.62
C ALA A 221 -5.50 -10.69 -3.86
N TYR A 222 -6.44 -11.47 -4.42
CA TYR A 222 -7.75 -11.70 -3.79
C TYR A 222 -7.65 -12.23 -2.36
N TYR A 223 -6.70 -13.13 -2.08
CA TYR A 223 -6.43 -13.60 -0.72
C TYR A 223 -6.21 -12.44 0.25
N GLU A 224 -5.36 -11.46 -0.11
CA GLU A 224 -5.10 -10.29 0.72
C GLU A 224 -6.36 -9.44 0.90
N HIS A 225 -7.20 -9.31 -0.13
CA HIS A 225 -8.45 -8.54 -0.04
C HIS A 225 -9.38 -9.16 0.99
N SER A 226 -9.60 -10.48 0.90
CA SER A 226 -10.41 -11.22 1.87
C SER A 226 -9.83 -11.20 3.28
N PHE A 227 -8.50 -11.34 3.39
CA PHE A 227 -7.81 -11.31 4.67
C PHE A 227 -7.97 -9.94 5.35
N LEU A 228 -7.79 -8.84 4.61
CA LEU A 228 -7.95 -7.51 5.15
C LEU A 228 -9.41 -7.23 5.53
N ALA A 229 -10.39 -7.62 4.70
CA ALA A 229 -11.80 -7.45 5.04
C ALA A 229 -12.16 -8.16 6.35
N ASP A 230 -11.72 -9.41 6.53
CA ASP A 230 -11.89 -10.18 7.76
C ASP A 230 -11.22 -9.52 8.97
N LYS A 231 -9.92 -9.14 8.85
CA LYS A 231 -9.19 -8.49 9.94
C LYS A 231 -9.75 -7.13 10.34
N LEU A 232 -10.31 -6.38 9.38
CA LEU A 232 -10.96 -5.10 9.62
C LEU A 232 -12.39 -5.26 10.18
N GLY A 233 -12.99 -6.45 10.05
CA GLY A 233 -14.38 -6.71 10.40
C GLY A 233 -15.37 -5.96 9.51
N VAL A 234 -15.07 -5.86 8.21
CA VAL A 234 -15.90 -5.16 7.21
C VAL A 234 -16.26 -6.07 6.05
N GLU A 235 -17.29 -5.70 5.29
CA GLU A 235 -17.76 -6.51 4.16
C GLU A 235 -16.77 -6.47 2.99
N LEU A 236 -16.50 -7.64 2.42
CA LEU A 236 -15.82 -7.80 1.13
C LEU A 236 -16.87 -7.82 0.02
N VAL A 237 -16.83 -6.84 -0.87
CA VAL A 237 -17.85 -6.64 -1.91
C VAL A 237 -17.25 -6.59 -3.31
N GLU A 238 -17.98 -7.09 -4.30
CA GLU A 238 -17.71 -6.84 -5.72
C GLU A 238 -18.59 -5.70 -6.25
N GLY A 239 -18.29 -5.16 -7.43
CA GLY A 239 -19.06 -4.05 -8.01
C GLY A 239 -20.57 -4.32 -8.13
N ARG A 240 -20.97 -5.58 -8.38
CA ARG A 240 -22.38 -6.02 -8.46
C ARG A 240 -23.15 -5.92 -7.15
N ASP A 241 -22.46 -5.97 -6.02
CA ASP A 241 -23.06 -5.92 -4.69
C ASP A 241 -23.38 -4.47 -4.28
N LEU A 242 -22.83 -3.50 -5.01
CA LEU A 242 -23.03 -2.08 -4.82
C LEU A 242 -23.91 -1.49 -5.94
N PHE A 243 -24.56 -0.38 -5.64
CA PHE A 243 -25.23 0.44 -6.64
C PHE A 243 -25.29 1.90 -6.19
N VAL A 244 -25.49 2.81 -7.15
CA VAL A 244 -25.65 4.24 -6.87
C VAL A 244 -27.12 4.62 -7.01
N ASP A 245 -27.64 5.34 -6.01
CA ASP A 245 -28.97 5.94 -6.01
C ASP A 245 -28.91 7.33 -5.36
N ASP A 246 -29.56 8.31 -5.98
CA ASP A 246 -29.53 9.73 -5.57
C ASP A 246 -28.14 10.26 -5.18
N GLY A 247 -27.12 9.91 -5.98
CA GLY A 247 -25.74 10.34 -5.76
C GLY A 247 -25.07 9.74 -4.52
N LYS A 248 -25.61 8.66 -3.93
CA LYS A 248 -25.03 7.91 -2.81
C LYS A 248 -24.79 6.45 -3.21
N VAL A 249 -23.82 5.81 -2.57
CA VAL A 249 -23.53 4.38 -2.80
C VAL A 249 -24.24 3.54 -1.75
N PHE A 250 -24.87 2.45 -2.20
CA PHE A 250 -25.54 1.49 -1.35
C PHE A 250 -25.04 0.07 -1.61
N MET A 251 -24.89 -0.71 -0.54
CA MET A 251 -24.67 -2.14 -0.57
C MET A 251 -26.02 -2.87 -0.51
N ARG A 252 -26.17 -3.90 -1.34
CA ARG A 252 -27.36 -4.76 -1.34
C ARG A 252 -27.30 -5.72 -0.15
N THR A 253 -28.30 -5.65 0.73
CA THR A 253 -28.45 -6.61 1.85
C THR A 253 -29.83 -7.23 1.84
N THR A 254 -30.00 -8.33 2.59
CA THR A 254 -31.31 -8.99 2.77
C THR A 254 -32.31 -8.14 3.56
N GLN A 255 -31.84 -7.17 4.35
CA GLN A 255 -32.69 -6.26 5.14
C GLN A 255 -33.02 -4.95 4.41
N GLY A 256 -32.49 -4.77 3.20
CA GLY A 256 -32.62 -3.56 2.41
C GLY A 256 -31.26 -2.93 2.05
N PRO A 257 -31.25 -1.82 1.30
CA PRO A 257 -30.01 -1.16 0.94
C PRO A 257 -29.38 -0.48 2.16
N GLN A 258 -28.09 -0.74 2.39
CA GLN A 258 -27.28 -0.08 3.41
C GLN A 258 -26.35 0.93 2.74
N GLN A 259 -26.39 2.19 3.16
CA GLN A 259 -25.50 3.22 2.60
C GLN A 259 -24.03 2.89 2.94
N VAL A 260 -23.13 3.06 1.98
CA VAL A 260 -21.69 2.90 2.14
C VAL A 260 -21.02 4.27 2.12
N ASP A 261 -20.20 4.56 3.12
CA ASP A 261 -19.59 5.88 3.31
C ASP A 261 -18.11 5.88 2.91
N VAL A 262 -17.41 4.74 3.05
CA VAL A 262 -16.01 4.57 2.66
C VAL A 262 -15.82 3.24 1.93
N ILE A 263 -15.15 3.30 0.79
CA ILE A 263 -14.77 2.14 0.01
C ILE A 263 -13.24 2.07 -0.02
N TYR A 264 -12.69 1.06 0.65
CA TYR A 264 -11.29 0.67 0.45
C TYR A 264 -11.21 -0.14 -0.84
N ARG A 265 -10.81 0.53 -1.93
CA ARG A 265 -10.81 -0.07 -3.27
C ARG A 265 -9.52 -0.84 -3.54
N ARG A 266 -9.68 -2.05 -4.06
CA ARG A 266 -8.60 -2.89 -4.59
C ARG A 266 -8.72 -3.10 -6.10
N ILE A 267 -9.28 -2.09 -6.77
CA ILE A 267 -9.54 -2.03 -8.21
C ILE A 267 -8.89 -0.75 -8.74
N ASP A 268 -8.24 -0.84 -9.90
CA ASP A 268 -7.62 0.29 -10.59
C ASP A 268 -8.68 1.29 -11.12
N ASP A 269 -8.27 2.55 -11.28
CA ASP A 269 -9.15 3.68 -11.61
C ASP A 269 -10.05 3.40 -12.82
N ASP A 270 -9.43 2.91 -13.91
CA ASP A 270 -10.07 2.62 -15.19
C ASP A 270 -11.28 1.69 -15.09
N TYR A 271 -11.34 0.85 -14.05
CA TYR A 271 -12.36 -0.17 -13.87
C TYR A 271 -13.44 0.22 -12.86
N LEU A 272 -13.30 1.34 -12.14
CA LEU A 272 -14.17 1.72 -11.02
C LEU A 272 -15.59 2.12 -11.41
N ASP A 273 -15.78 2.76 -12.57
CA ASP A 273 -17.07 3.28 -13.00
C ASP A 273 -17.19 3.21 -14.53
N PRO A 274 -17.99 2.30 -15.10
CA PRO A 274 -18.14 2.19 -16.56
C PRO A 274 -18.86 3.37 -17.20
N LEU A 275 -19.49 4.27 -16.42
CA LEU A 275 -20.07 5.50 -16.96
C LEU A 275 -19.04 6.64 -17.13
N THR A 276 -17.89 6.52 -16.48
CA THR A 276 -16.82 7.53 -16.50
C THR A 276 -15.57 7.04 -17.21
N PHE A 277 -15.17 5.79 -16.96
CA PHE A 277 -13.93 5.21 -17.47
C PHE A 277 -14.21 4.14 -18.53
N ARG A 278 -13.74 2.90 -18.32
CA ARG A 278 -13.92 1.81 -19.28
C ARG A 278 -15.37 1.35 -19.34
N PRO A 279 -16.09 1.56 -20.47
CA PRO A 279 -17.50 1.19 -20.57
C PRO A 279 -17.72 -0.33 -20.61
N ASP A 280 -16.68 -1.11 -20.90
CA ASP A 280 -16.68 -2.57 -20.87
C ASP A 280 -16.35 -3.16 -19.48
N SER A 281 -16.04 -2.33 -18.48
CA SER A 281 -15.76 -2.80 -17.13
C SER A 281 -16.99 -3.42 -16.48
N THR A 282 -16.83 -4.62 -15.96
CA THR A 282 -17.82 -5.32 -15.11
C THR A 282 -17.42 -5.36 -13.63
N LEU A 283 -16.27 -4.76 -13.28
CA LEU A 283 -15.70 -4.81 -11.93
C LEU A 283 -16.17 -3.65 -11.04
N GLY A 284 -16.46 -2.52 -11.66
CA GLY A 284 -16.83 -1.27 -10.98
C GLY A 284 -18.32 -1.14 -10.68
N VAL A 285 -18.70 0.06 -10.25
CA VAL A 285 -20.08 0.42 -9.89
C VAL A 285 -20.51 1.60 -10.78
N PRO A 286 -21.51 1.43 -11.66
CA PRO A 286 -22.02 2.52 -12.49
C PRO A 286 -22.43 3.74 -11.66
N GLY A 287 -21.86 4.90 -11.97
CA GLY A 287 -22.15 6.17 -11.30
C GLY A 287 -21.33 6.42 -10.03
N LEU A 288 -20.39 5.54 -9.67
CA LEU A 288 -19.55 5.70 -8.48
C LEU A 288 -18.78 7.01 -8.47
N MET A 289 -18.26 7.44 -9.62
CA MET A 289 -17.55 8.71 -9.71
C MET A 289 -18.46 9.89 -9.43
N THR A 290 -19.74 9.81 -9.81
CA THR A 290 -20.72 10.88 -9.50
C THR A 290 -20.93 11.00 -7.99
N ALA A 291 -21.10 9.87 -7.29
CA ALA A 291 -21.25 9.87 -5.83
C ALA A 291 -19.98 10.35 -5.12
N TYR A 292 -18.81 9.84 -5.54
CA TYR A 292 -17.52 10.24 -5.00
C TYR A 292 -17.27 11.75 -5.17
N GLN A 293 -17.57 12.29 -6.34
CA GLN A 293 -17.43 13.70 -6.64
C GLN A 293 -18.45 14.59 -5.92
N ALA A 294 -19.64 14.06 -5.58
CA ALA A 294 -20.61 14.72 -4.73
C ALA A 294 -20.18 14.72 -3.24
N GLY A 295 -19.11 14.00 -2.90
CA GLY A 295 -18.59 13.92 -1.54
C GLY A 295 -19.46 13.07 -0.61
N THR A 296 -20.29 12.18 -1.15
CA THR A 296 -21.18 11.30 -0.37
C THR A 296 -20.53 9.97 0.01
N VAL A 297 -19.42 9.62 -0.65
CA VAL A 297 -18.60 8.42 -0.38
C VAL A 297 -17.13 8.79 -0.51
N SER A 298 -16.27 8.13 0.26
CA SER A 298 -14.81 8.25 0.14
C SER A 298 -14.20 7.02 -0.52
N LEU A 299 -13.24 7.22 -1.41
CA LEU A 299 -12.46 6.15 -2.02
C LEU A 299 -11.04 6.16 -1.44
N ALA A 300 -10.60 5.03 -0.91
CA ALA A 300 -9.25 4.83 -0.40
C ALA A 300 -8.53 3.77 -1.26
N ASN A 301 -7.41 4.08 -1.92
CA ASN A 301 -6.88 5.42 -2.19
C ASN A 301 -7.80 6.22 -3.13
N ALA A 302 -7.60 7.55 -3.19
CA ALA A 302 -8.34 8.41 -4.10
C ALA A 302 -8.07 8.04 -5.57
N VAL A 303 -8.97 8.45 -6.46
CA VAL A 303 -8.78 8.32 -7.91
C VAL A 303 -7.73 9.32 -8.40
N GLY A 304 -6.90 8.91 -9.35
CA GLY A 304 -5.87 9.73 -9.98
C GLY A 304 -4.51 9.72 -9.29
N THR A 305 -4.30 8.88 -8.27
CA THR A 305 -3.04 8.83 -7.52
C THR A 305 -1.87 8.25 -8.33
N GLY A 306 -2.15 7.52 -9.41
CA GLY A 306 -1.13 6.87 -10.25
C GLY A 306 -0.19 7.84 -10.98
N VAL A 307 -0.52 9.13 -11.04
CA VAL A 307 0.41 10.15 -11.56
C VAL A 307 1.59 10.40 -10.61
N ALA A 308 1.44 10.15 -9.31
CA ALA A 308 2.50 10.36 -8.33
C ALA A 308 3.50 9.20 -8.22
N ASP A 309 3.11 7.99 -8.60
CA ASP A 309 3.99 6.81 -8.66
C ASP A 309 4.52 6.50 -10.07
N ASP A 310 4.29 7.38 -11.03
CA ASP A 310 4.88 7.27 -12.35
C ASP A 310 6.43 7.28 -12.29
N LYS A 311 7.06 6.40 -13.07
CA LYS A 311 8.52 6.21 -13.09
C LYS A 311 9.30 7.46 -13.45
N ALA A 312 8.77 8.31 -14.32
CA ALA A 312 9.42 9.57 -14.66
C ALA A 312 9.17 10.63 -13.57
N VAL A 313 7.98 10.68 -12.97
CA VAL A 313 7.69 11.58 -11.84
C VAL A 313 8.56 11.27 -10.62
N TYR A 314 8.83 9.99 -10.35
CA TYR A 314 9.75 9.53 -9.30
C TYR A 314 11.08 10.31 -9.32
N THR A 315 11.63 10.59 -10.51
CA THR A 315 12.91 11.30 -10.64
C THR A 315 12.88 12.78 -10.22
N TYR A 316 11.70 13.36 -10.00
CA TYR A 316 11.49 14.72 -9.49
C TYR A 316 11.10 14.76 -8.01
N MET A 317 10.99 13.59 -7.35
CA MET A 317 10.52 13.53 -5.96
C MET A 317 11.38 14.35 -4.98
N PRO A 318 12.72 14.41 -5.11
CA PRO A 318 13.53 15.30 -4.27
C PRO A 318 13.11 16.77 -4.38
N GLU A 319 12.85 17.26 -5.58
CA GLU A 319 12.41 18.63 -5.84
C GLU A 319 10.96 18.86 -5.37
N ILE A 320 10.08 17.87 -5.55
CA ILE A 320 8.71 17.88 -5.03
C ILE A 320 8.72 18.02 -3.50
N ILE A 321 9.53 17.22 -2.80
CA ILE A 321 9.66 17.31 -1.33
C ILE A 321 10.09 18.73 -0.94
N ARG A 322 11.16 19.27 -1.54
CA ARG A 322 11.63 20.64 -1.24
C ARG A 322 10.54 21.68 -1.50
N PHE A 323 9.83 21.58 -2.62
CA PHE A 323 8.81 22.55 -3.00
C PHE A 323 7.63 22.58 -2.02
N PHE A 324 7.11 21.41 -1.62
CA PHE A 324 5.91 21.34 -0.77
C PHE A 324 6.18 21.36 0.73
N THR A 325 7.37 20.94 1.17
CA THR A 325 7.70 20.86 2.60
C THR A 325 8.69 21.93 3.05
N GLY A 326 9.47 22.50 2.12
CA GLY A 326 10.60 23.38 2.45
C GLY A 326 11.78 22.64 3.10
N GLU A 327 11.75 21.31 3.14
CA GLU A 327 12.75 20.46 3.79
C GLU A 327 13.60 19.73 2.74
N GLU A 328 14.83 19.37 3.12
CA GLU A 328 15.63 18.44 2.31
C GLU A 328 15.09 17.00 2.45
N PRO A 329 15.09 16.21 1.37
CA PRO A 329 14.69 14.81 1.42
C PRO A 329 15.54 14.00 2.39
N ILE A 330 14.89 13.36 3.37
CA ILE A 330 15.55 12.47 4.33
C ILE A 330 16.01 11.17 3.63
N LEU A 331 15.11 10.58 2.82
CA LEU A 331 15.41 9.39 2.03
C LEU A 331 15.82 9.78 0.61
N LYS A 332 16.91 9.18 0.15
CA LYS A 332 17.45 9.42 -1.20
C LYS A 332 16.74 8.55 -2.21
N ASN A 333 16.56 9.07 -3.42
CA ASN A 333 16.23 8.27 -4.58
C ASN A 333 17.49 7.56 -5.09
N VAL A 334 17.32 6.35 -5.62
CA VAL A 334 18.34 5.77 -6.52
C VAL A 334 18.51 6.70 -7.74
N PRO A 335 19.75 6.99 -8.16
CA PRO A 335 19.99 7.76 -9.38
C PRO A 335 19.36 7.07 -10.59
N THR A 336 18.41 7.74 -11.23
CA THR A 336 17.67 7.24 -12.38
C THR A 336 17.76 8.24 -13.51
N TRP A 337 18.24 7.79 -14.68
CA TRP A 337 18.46 8.63 -15.85
C TRP A 337 17.16 8.81 -16.64
N ARG A 338 16.86 10.05 -17.04
CA ARG A 338 15.71 10.38 -17.87
C ARG A 338 16.15 10.36 -19.33
N CYS A 339 15.83 9.30 -20.07
CA CYS A 339 16.29 9.15 -21.47
C CYS A 339 15.81 10.26 -22.44
N ARG A 340 14.88 11.13 -22.02
CA ARG A 340 14.44 12.31 -22.79
C ARG A 340 15.35 13.52 -22.61
N GLU A 341 16.20 13.51 -21.59
CA GLU A 341 17.17 14.56 -21.29
C GLU A 341 18.56 14.11 -21.80
N PRO A 342 19.37 15.01 -22.41
CA PRO A 342 20.64 14.66 -23.06
C PRO A 342 21.72 14.08 -22.15
#